data_AF-A0A376EB06-F1
#
_entry.id   AF-A0A376EB06-F1
#
_cell.length_a   1.000
_cell.length_b   1.000
_cell.length_c   1.000
_cell.angle_alpha   90.00
_cell.angle_beta   90.00
_cell.angle_gamma   90.00
#
_symmetry.space_group_name_H-M   'P 1'
#
loop_
_entity.id
_entity.type
_entity.pdbx_description
1 polymer ?
#
loop_
_entity_poly.entity_id
_entity_poly.type
_entity_poly.pdbx_seq_one_letter_code
_entity_poly.pdbx_strand_id
1 'polypeptide(L)'
;MPTLTQEAKTNSLMSMLLKQVYDTVTNGGNPESLGTDDFIAFDPVGITLSEDTFDYALNGLFGDAPSPKPMLDGTGKPILDANGNPKIDMEAYQNALSNSKFKKYLQMEQFAAMTDAIPSQLPPLTEDGKGRAITIMNDSQKRVSKVYEDLLQWSVVVDTDFDQKVEKKLDSLRDKLFKIKKVKNPDFYENAPVDDLNKPELIHTFVAPTYAKYVEYQIKYYDIVDANNEIRVAADNGDTDAMAKVSIDGKNMKKREDAALKAWQSLGYKEAVERIQNYLSEIEEKHMLVIKKRIQAEFRNSQRTRILDYTNYSPCIPVAANALRESKGWPEISISQGKSNYDYSKSIHNWGAAGGFSMGLFSIGAKAGGKNERTQINSDYTSMDISFKIGKVRVERGWFNQQFIESKYWKLHEQSPQTLNGDMISDGKGKGLMPSIITELIIAKDVSLNFKDSSSAYTEAKNSISAGGAVGIGPFVIGGNYSYDNQNVKSSYEWEGKKLVSKGIYIIGYKCHIVPKSPNPNPEIKKWADGKS
;
A
#
# COMPACT_ATOMS: atom_id res chain seq x y z
N MET A 1 23.97 26.62 -9.55
CA MET A 1 23.06 26.01 -10.53
C MET A 1 23.76 24.80 -11.10
N PRO A 2 23.17 23.59 -11.04
CA PRO A 2 23.73 22.46 -11.76
C PRO A 2 23.75 22.82 -13.25
N THR A 3 24.80 22.41 -13.96
CA THR A 3 24.82 22.56 -15.42
C THR A 3 23.79 21.59 -16.03
N LEU A 4 23.10 21.97 -17.11
CA LEU A 4 22.08 21.14 -17.80
C LEU A 4 22.54 19.69 -18.05
N THR A 5 23.84 19.46 -18.16
CA THR A 5 24.47 18.14 -18.32
C THR A 5 24.51 17.30 -17.04
N GLN A 6 24.60 17.92 -15.86
CA GLN A 6 24.54 17.24 -14.56
C GLN A 6 23.11 16.84 -14.17
N GLU A 7 22.12 17.70 -14.44
CA GLU A 7 20.69 17.35 -14.29
C GLU A 7 20.28 16.19 -15.21
N ALA A 8 20.69 16.22 -16.48
CA ALA A 8 20.42 15.14 -17.43
C ALA A 8 21.01 13.79 -16.99
N LYS A 9 22.22 13.79 -16.39
CA LYS A 9 22.88 12.58 -15.87
C LYS A 9 22.24 12.05 -14.59
N THR A 10 21.85 12.94 -13.67
CA THR A 10 21.09 12.62 -12.45
C THR A 10 19.80 11.87 -12.79
N ASN A 11 19.07 12.42 -13.77
CA ASN A 11 17.83 11.83 -14.26
C ASN A 11 18.09 10.46 -14.92
N SER A 12 19.27 10.18 -15.45
CA SER A 12 19.58 8.89 -16.10
C SER A 12 19.72 7.72 -15.11
N LEU A 13 20.49 7.84 -14.02
CA LEU A 13 20.63 6.75 -13.02
C LEU A 13 19.32 6.50 -12.28
N MET A 14 18.58 7.57 -11.96
CA MET A 14 17.25 7.43 -11.36
C MET A 14 16.28 6.77 -12.33
N SER A 15 16.23 7.22 -13.59
CA SER A 15 15.34 6.60 -14.56
C SER A 15 15.72 5.13 -14.80
N MET A 16 17.01 4.79 -14.74
CA MET A 16 17.47 3.39 -14.73
C MET A 16 17.00 2.64 -13.49
N LEU A 17 17.06 3.25 -12.30
CA LEU A 17 16.59 2.62 -11.07
C LEU A 17 15.09 2.38 -11.08
N LEU A 18 14.30 3.39 -11.43
CA LEU A 18 12.86 3.25 -11.52
C LEU A 18 12.48 2.29 -12.64
N LYS A 19 13.23 2.30 -13.75
CA LYS A 19 13.06 1.29 -14.80
C LYS A 19 13.34 -0.09 -14.28
N GLN A 20 14.45 -0.32 -13.60
CA GLN A 20 14.77 -1.65 -13.11
C GLN A 20 13.82 -2.10 -12.00
N VAL A 21 13.35 -1.19 -11.15
CA VAL A 21 12.28 -1.48 -10.18
C VAL A 21 10.99 -1.81 -10.92
N TYR A 22 10.57 -0.98 -11.87
CA TYR A 22 9.38 -1.19 -12.69
C TYR A 22 9.46 -2.52 -13.42
N ASP A 23 10.57 -2.79 -14.10
CA ASP A 23 10.86 -4.04 -14.80
C ASP A 23 10.78 -5.23 -13.84
N THR A 24 11.29 -5.10 -12.62
CA THR A 24 11.21 -6.18 -11.63
C THR A 24 9.80 -6.36 -11.07
N VAL A 25 9.02 -5.29 -10.87
CA VAL A 25 7.64 -5.41 -10.38
C VAL A 25 6.65 -5.80 -11.47
N THR A 26 6.98 -5.53 -12.73
CA THR A 26 6.18 -5.87 -13.93
C THR A 26 6.75 -7.05 -14.72
N ASN A 27 7.79 -7.71 -14.18
CA ASN A 27 8.44 -8.89 -14.74
C ASN A 27 8.87 -8.71 -16.22
N GLY A 28 9.77 -7.76 -16.45
CA GLY A 28 10.37 -7.47 -17.76
C GLY A 28 10.05 -6.09 -18.33
N GLY A 29 9.33 -5.23 -17.61
CA GLY A 29 9.13 -3.84 -17.99
C GLY A 29 8.00 -3.60 -18.98
N ASN A 30 7.19 -4.62 -19.27
CA ASN A 30 6.04 -4.50 -20.16
C ASN A 30 4.82 -3.97 -19.39
N PRO A 31 4.33 -2.74 -19.66
CA PRO A 31 3.13 -2.22 -19.02
C PRO A 31 1.87 -3.04 -19.28
N GLU A 32 1.83 -3.82 -20.38
CA GLU A 32 0.72 -4.73 -20.68
C GLU A 32 0.59 -5.86 -19.66
N SER A 33 1.65 -6.22 -18.93
CA SER A 33 1.59 -7.28 -17.91
C SER A 33 0.71 -6.91 -16.72
N LEU A 34 0.53 -5.61 -16.47
CA LEU A 34 -0.41 -5.08 -15.48
C LEU A 34 -1.83 -4.95 -16.05
N GLY A 35 -1.98 -4.91 -17.37
CA GLY A 35 -3.22 -4.60 -18.05
C GLY A 35 -3.64 -3.14 -17.94
N THR A 36 -4.86 -2.84 -18.40
CA THR A 36 -5.40 -1.47 -18.44
C THR A 36 -6.00 -0.99 -17.11
N ASP A 37 -6.20 -1.92 -16.18
CA ASP A 37 -6.94 -1.69 -14.94
C ASP A 37 -6.02 -1.54 -13.72
N ASP A 38 -4.72 -1.83 -13.88
CA ASP A 38 -3.72 -1.63 -12.85
C ASP A 38 -2.64 -0.64 -13.30
N PHE A 39 -2.00 0.03 -12.34
CA PHE A 39 -0.83 0.87 -12.60
C PHE A 39 0.09 0.94 -11.37
N ILE A 40 1.32 1.41 -11.58
CA ILE A 40 2.31 1.61 -10.51
C ILE A 40 2.43 3.10 -10.18
N ALA A 41 2.33 3.42 -8.90
CA ALA A 41 2.56 4.75 -8.35
C ALA A 41 3.79 4.73 -7.43
N PHE A 42 4.86 5.43 -7.81
CA PHE A 42 6.10 5.51 -7.03
C PHE A 42 6.04 6.60 -5.97
N ASP A 43 6.56 6.32 -4.77
CA ASP A 43 6.74 7.34 -3.76
C ASP A 43 7.99 8.18 -4.08
N PRO A 44 7.89 9.53 -4.06
CA PRO A 44 9.05 10.38 -4.30
C PRO A 44 10.05 10.33 -3.14
N VAL A 45 9.56 10.04 -1.93
CA VAL A 45 10.35 9.78 -0.72
C VAL A 45 9.72 8.57 -0.07
N GLY A 46 10.46 7.49 0.02
CA GLY A 46 9.94 6.23 0.52
C GLY A 46 9.65 6.29 2.02
N ILE A 47 8.57 5.64 2.41
CA ILE A 47 8.14 5.56 3.80
C ILE A 47 8.94 4.46 4.50
N THR A 48 9.60 4.79 5.60
CA THR A 48 10.42 3.80 6.33
C THR A 48 9.56 2.96 7.28
N LEU A 49 9.74 1.63 7.22
CA LEU A 49 9.12 0.63 8.07
C LEU A 49 10.17 -0.06 8.95
N SER A 50 9.71 -0.65 10.05
CA SER A 50 10.48 -1.58 10.87
C SER A 50 10.12 -3.03 10.54
N GLU A 51 11.00 -3.99 10.87
CA GLU A 51 10.73 -5.41 10.58
C GLU A 51 9.45 -5.95 11.25
N ASP A 52 9.04 -5.31 12.34
CA ASP A 52 7.83 -5.64 13.10
C ASP A 52 6.59 -4.82 12.70
N THR A 53 6.65 -3.98 11.66
CA THR A 53 5.51 -3.14 11.22
C THR A 53 4.24 -3.95 11.01
N PHE A 54 4.33 -5.19 10.52
CA PHE A 54 3.16 -6.03 10.23
C PHE A 54 2.80 -7.02 11.35
N ASP A 55 3.50 -6.98 12.49
CA ASP A 55 3.28 -7.92 13.60
C ASP A 55 1.87 -7.85 14.19
N TYR A 56 1.18 -6.71 14.07
CA TYR A 56 -0.20 -6.56 14.53
C TYR A 56 -1.15 -7.51 13.80
N ALA A 57 -0.89 -7.81 12.53
CA ALA A 57 -1.71 -8.70 11.72
C ALA A 57 -1.47 -10.19 12.05
N LEU A 58 -0.30 -10.54 12.59
CA LEU A 58 0.01 -11.90 13.05
C LEU A 58 -0.55 -12.17 14.44
N ASN A 59 -0.38 -11.21 15.35
CA ASN A 59 -0.60 -11.41 16.77
C ASN A 59 -1.96 -10.90 17.27
N GLY A 60 -2.70 -10.15 16.44
CA GLY A 60 -3.86 -9.39 16.90
C GLY A 60 -3.45 -8.21 17.81
N LEU A 61 -4.44 -7.36 18.10
CA LEU A 61 -4.30 -6.26 19.04
C LEU A 61 -4.87 -6.69 20.40
N PHE A 62 -4.07 -6.63 21.47
CA PHE A 62 -4.53 -7.01 22.81
C PHE A 62 -4.24 -5.88 23.82
N GLY A 63 -5.23 -5.01 24.05
CA GLY A 63 -5.47 -4.10 25.18
C GLY A 63 -5.02 -2.64 25.01
N ASP A 64 -4.92 -1.89 26.10
CA ASP A 64 -4.96 -0.42 26.06
C ASP A 64 -3.78 0.20 25.34
N ALA A 65 -4.09 1.12 24.43
CA ALA A 65 -3.16 2.17 24.06
C ALA A 65 -3.11 3.17 25.21
N PRO A 66 -1.96 3.39 25.88
CA PRO A 66 -1.83 4.54 26.77
C PRO A 66 -2.19 5.82 26.03
N SER A 67 -3.29 6.46 26.43
CA SER A 67 -3.61 7.81 25.99
C SER A 67 -2.47 8.74 26.42
N PRO A 68 -2.05 9.69 25.56
CA PRO A 68 -1.12 10.72 25.96
C PRO A 68 -1.67 11.42 27.21
N LYS A 69 -0.97 11.25 28.35
CA LYS A 69 -1.40 11.89 29.59
C LYS A 69 -1.02 13.36 29.52
N PRO A 70 -1.93 14.27 29.90
CA PRO A 70 -1.58 15.66 30.03
C PRO A 70 -0.51 15.81 31.11
N MET A 71 0.49 16.65 30.86
CA MET A 71 1.39 17.10 31.90
C MET A 71 0.56 17.78 32.98
N LEU A 72 0.75 17.38 34.24
CA LEU A 72 0.01 17.94 35.36
C LEU A 72 0.86 18.99 36.07
N ASP A 73 0.24 20.06 36.55
CA ASP A 73 0.87 21.00 37.47
C ASP A 73 1.02 20.36 38.88
N GLY A 74 1.66 21.09 39.81
CA GLY A 74 1.83 20.65 41.19
C GLY A 74 0.53 20.43 41.99
N THR A 75 -0.63 20.69 41.38
CA THR A 75 -1.97 20.47 41.96
C THR A 75 -2.76 19.36 41.24
N GLY A 76 -2.17 18.71 40.23
CA GLY A 76 -2.79 17.62 39.48
C GLY A 76 -3.69 18.07 38.33
N LYS A 77 -3.62 19.32 37.88
CA LYS A 77 -4.41 19.82 36.72
C LYS A 77 -3.60 19.82 35.43
N PRO A 78 -4.22 19.58 34.26
CA PRO A 78 -3.57 19.65 32.96
C PRO A 78 -2.93 21.02 32.69
N ILE A 79 -1.63 21.04 32.40
CA ILE A 79 -0.92 22.21 31.89
C ILE A 79 -1.39 22.43 30.45
N LEU A 80 -1.83 23.63 30.11
CA LEU A 80 -2.33 23.95 28.76
C LEU A 80 -1.24 24.61 27.89
N ASP A 81 -1.34 24.43 26.57
CA ASP A 81 -0.55 25.14 25.56
C ASP A 81 -1.16 26.53 25.24
N ALA A 82 -0.51 27.27 24.35
CA ALA A 82 -0.94 28.62 23.96
C ALA A 82 -2.33 28.65 23.28
N ASN A 83 -2.83 27.50 22.84
CA ASN A 83 -4.13 27.33 22.17
C ASN A 83 -5.20 26.76 23.11
N GLY A 84 -4.88 26.56 24.40
CA GLY A 84 -5.80 26.02 25.40
C GLY A 84 -5.92 24.49 25.41
N ASN A 85 -5.08 23.78 24.65
CA ASN A 85 -5.06 22.32 24.65
C ASN A 85 -4.09 21.78 25.72
N PRO A 86 -4.36 20.65 26.38
CA PRO A 86 -3.41 20.06 27.31
C PRO A 86 -2.06 19.74 26.66
N LYS A 87 -0.98 20.24 27.25
CA LYS A 87 0.39 19.83 26.91
C LYS A 87 0.57 18.37 27.26
N ILE A 88 0.97 17.58 26.26
CA ILE A 88 1.19 16.15 26.40
C ILE A 88 2.60 15.89 26.95
N ASP A 89 2.72 14.96 27.89
CA ASP A 89 4.03 14.44 28.31
C ASP A 89 4.64 13.59 27.20
N MET A 90 5.46 14.23 26.36
CA MET A 90 6.12 13.59 25.23
C MET A 90 7.15 12.54 25.67
N GLU A 91 7.72 12.63 26.89
CA GLU A 91 8.70 11.67 27.38
C GLU A 91 8.02 10.38 27.85
N ALA A 92 6.93 10.51 28.62
CA ALA A 92 6.08 9.38 28.97
C ALA A 92 5.44 8.74 27.73
N TYR A 93 5.06 9.54 26.72
CA TYR A 93 4.56 9.05 25.43
C TYR A 93 5.62 8.26 24.64
N GLN A 94 6.88 8.73 24.59
CA GLN A 94 7.98 8.00 23.95
C GLN A 94 8.35 6.71 24.71
N ASN A 95 8.27 6.72 26.04
CA ASN A 95 8.44 5.51 26.86
C ASN A 95 7.28 4.52 26.65
N ALA A 96 6.04 5.01 26.50
CA ALA A 96 4.88 4.19 26.15
C ALA A 96 4.98 3.60 24.72
N LEU A 97 5.54 4.35 23.76
CA LEU A 97 5.86 3.88 22.41
C LEU A 97 6.86 2.71 22.39
N SER A 98 7.77 2.66 23.38
CA SER A 98 8.70 1.54 23.54
C SER A 98 8.04 0.27 24.09
N ASN A 99 6.81 0.36 24.62
CA ASN A 99 6.01 -0.79 24.98
C ASN A 99 5.44 -1.45 23.71
N SER A 100 5.76 -2.73 23.50
CA SER A 100 5.47 -3.51 22.28
C SER A 100 4.00 -3.47 21.79
N LYS A 101 3.08 -3.13 22.69
CA LYS A 101 1.63 -3.12 22.45
C LYS A 101 1.16 -1.82 21.80
N PHE A 102 1.55 -0.65 22.33
CA PHE A 102 1.22 0.65 21.74
C PHE A 102 1.80 0.78 20.32
N LYS A 103 3.04 0.28 20.16
CA LYS A 103 3.71 0.21 18.87
C LYS A 103 2.86 -0.51 17.82
N LYS A 104 2.19 -1.62 18.17
CA LYS A 104 1.33 -2.38 17.25
C LYS A 104 0.05 -1.64 16.85
N TYR A 105 -0.57 -0.89 17.76
CA TYR A 105 -1.73 -0.06 17.41
C TYR A 105 -1.34 1.07 16.48
N LEU A 106 -0.23 1.77 16.78
CA LEU A 106 0.27 2.84 15.92
C LEU A 106 0.68 2.29 14.54
N GLN A 107 1.33 1.13 14.48
CA GLN A 107 1.66 0.46 13.22
C GLN A 107 0.40 0.12 12.40
N MET A 108 -0.66 -0.37 13.05
CA MET A 108 -1.93 -0.64 12.36
C MET A 108 -2.60 0.64 11.87
N GLU A 109 -2.65 1.68 12.70
CA GLU A 109 -3.21 3.00 12.36
C GLU A 109 -2.47 3.61 11.17
N GLN A 110 -1.14 3.59 11.20
CA GLN A 110 -0.29 4.11 10.12
C GLN A 110 -0.48 3.28 8.84
N PHE A 111 -0.48 1.95 8.93
CA PHE A 111 -0.71 1.09 7.77
C PHE A 111 -2.09 1.30 7.15
N ALA A 112 -3.12 1.43 7.98
CA ALA A 112 -4.44 1.81 7.52
C ALA A 112 -4.41 3.16 6.82
N ALA A 113 -3.85 4.21 7.43
CA ALA A 113 -3.78 5.54 6.83
C ALA A 113 -3.04 5.56 5.48
N MET A 114 -1.91 4.85 5.37
CA MET A 114 -1.13 4.72 4.13
C MET A 114 -1.95 4.07 3.02
N THR A 115 -2.62 2.96 3.33
CA THR A 115 -3.36 2.18 2.34
C THR A 115 -4.76 2.74 2.07
N ASP A 116 -5.28 3.59 2.93
CA ASP A 116 -6.57 4.26 2.78
C ASP A 116 -6.48 5.49 1.86
N ALA A 117 -5.27 5.95 1.53
CA ALA A 117 -5.05 7.03 0.59
C ALA A 117 -5.48 6.65 -0.84
N ILE A 118 -6.06 7.64 -1.55
CA ILE A 118 -6.47 7.50 -2.95
C ILE A 118 -5.46 8.26 -3.82
N PRO A 119 -4.82 7.61 -4.82
CA PRO A 119 -3.96 8.29 -5.78
C PRO A 119 -4.72 9.40 -6.53
N SER A 120 -4.11 10.60 -6.62
CA SER A 120 -4.76 11.78 -7.21
C SER A 120 -4.77 11.81 -8.74
N GLN A 121 -3.93 11.01 -9.40
CA GLN A 121 -3.76 11.04 -10.85
C GLN A 121 -3.77 9.61 -11.40
N LEU A 122 -4.66 9.38 -12.37
CA LEU A 122 -4.59 8.17 -13.17
C LEU A 122 -3.57 8.39 -14.30
N PRO A 123 -2.55 7.53 -14.44
CA PRO A 123 -1.63 7.64 -15.56
C PRO A 123 -2.33 7.34 -16.89
N PRO A 124 -1.90 8.00 -17.99
CA PRO A 124 -2.44 7.75 -19.32
C PRO A 124 -2.19 6.30 -19.76
N LEU A 125 -3.02 5.83 -20.69
CA LEU A 125 -2.74 4.58 -21.41
C LEU A 125 -1.44 4.71 -22.20
N THR A 126 -0.75 3.60 -22.39
CA THR A 126 0.37 3.49 -23.34
C THR A 126 -0.12 3.74 -24.78
N GLU A 127 0.79 4.04 -25.70
CA GLU A 127 0.45 4.36 -27.11
C GLU A 127 -0.34 3.23 -27.81
N ASP A 128 -0.10 1.98 -27.41
CA ASP A 128 -0.81 0.79 -27.90
C ASP A 128 -2.16 0.52 -27.18
N GLY A 129 -2.47 1.28 -26.13
CA GLY A 129 -3.71 1.18 -25.36
C GLY A 129 -3.83 -0.05 -24.47
N LYS A 130 -2.79 -0.86 -24.33
CA LYS A 130 -2.85 -2.17 -23.64
C LYS A 130 -2.31 -2.16 -22.21
N GLY A 131 -1.67 -1.09 -21.79
CA GLY A 131 -1.20 -0.88 -20.43
C GLY A 131 -1.28 0.60 -20.03
N ARG A 132 -0.70 0.94 -18.88
CA ARG A 132 -0.64 2.31 -18.38
C ARG A 132 0.79 2.75 -18.09
N ALA A 133 1.02 4.04 -18.27
CA ALA A 133 2.26 4.67 -17.80
C ALA A 133 2.38 4.56 -16.27
N ILE A 134 3.61 4.75 -15.78
CA ILE A 134 3.86 4.91 -14.34
C ILE A 134 3.48 6.33 -13.89
N THR A 135 3.24 6.49 -12.58
CA THR A 135 2.99 7.79 -11.97
C THR A 135 3.73 7.96 -10.65
N ILE A 136 3.71 9.17 -10.10
CA ILE A 136 4.10 9.44 -8.71
C ILE A 136 2.87 9.31 -7.83
N MET A 137 3.02 8.65 -6.69
CA MET A 137 2.01 8.64 -5.65
C MET A 137 1.85 10.06 -5.09
N ASN A 138 0.69 10.65 -5.36
CA ASN A 138 0.27 11.92 -4.82
C ASN A 138 -1.06 11.70 -4.09
N ASP A 139 -1.10 12.01 -2.79
CA ASP A 139 -2.32 11.87 -1.99
C ASP A 139 -3.38 12.87 -2.46
N SER A 140 -4.53 12.37 -2.92
CA SER A 140 -5.69 13.19 -3.30
C SER A 140 -6.37 13.88 -2.12
N GLN A 141 -5.92 13.64 -0.88
CA GLN A 141 -6.57 14.00 0.38
C GLN A 141 -7.91 13.29 0.60
N LYS A 142 -8.32 12.40 -0.32
CA LYS A 142 -9.49 11.54 -0.17
C LYS A 142 -9.06 10.21 0.45
N ARG A 143 -10.02 9.54 1.08
CA ARG A 143 -9.82 8.27 1.77
C ARG A 143 -10.83 7.23 1.27
N VAL A 144 -10.37 6.02 0.99
CA VAL A 144 -11.20 4.90 0.53
C VAL A 144 -12.31 4.63 1.53
N SER A 145 -11.97 4.58 2.82
CA SER A 145 -12.90 4.37 3.94
C SER A 145 -14.01 5.40 3.96
N LYS A 146 -13.68 6.68 3.78
CA LYS A 146 -14.67 7.77 3.82
C LYS A 146 -15.61 7.75 2.62
N VAL A 147 -15.07 7.54 1.42
CA VAL A 147 -15.90 7.41 0.22
C VAL A 147 -16.82 6.18 0.34
N TYR A 148 -16.31 5.09 0.88
CA TYR A 148 -17.08 3.86 1.08
C TYR A 148 -18.15 4.01 2.16
N GLU A 149 -17.87 4.69 3.27
CA GLU A 149 -18.86 5.05 4.28
C GLU A 149 -20.03 5.83 3.68
N ASP A 150 -19.72 6.90 2.96
CA ASP A 150 -20.73 7.76 2.34
C ASP A 150 -21.55 6.97 1.30
N LEU A 151 -20.88 6.14 0.49
CA LEU A 151 -21.53 5.24 -0.47
C LEU A 151 -22.50 4.28 0.23
N LEU A 152 -22.08 3.62 1.31
CA LEU A 152 -22.94 2.71 2.05
C LEU A 152 -24.13 3.43 2.69
N GLN A 153 -23.95 4.66 3.18
CA GLN A 153 -25.01 5.48 3.75
C GLN A 153 -26.05 5.86 2.69
N TRP A 154 -25.60 6.27 1.50
CA TRP A 154 -26.43 6.89 0.47
C TRP A 154 -26.82 5.98 -0.68
N SER A 155 -26.35 4.74 -0.72
CA SER A 155 -26.76 3.77 -1.73
C SER A 155 -28.24 3.38 -1.56
N VAL A 156 -28.93 3.14 -2.66
CA VAL A 156 -30.19 2.38 -2.72
C VAL A 156 -29.93 1.14 -3.54
N VAL A 157 -30.61 0.05 -3.22
CA VAL A 157 -30.37 -1.27 -3.79
C VAL A 157 -31.63 -1.83 -4.42
N VAL A 158 -31.50 -2.83 -5.29
CA VAL A 158 -32.67 -3.50 -5.88
C VAL A 158 -33.62 -4.02 -4.79
N ASP A 159 -34.92 -3.81 -5.01
CA ASP A 159 -35.98 -4.27 -4.12
C ASP A 159 -36.33 -5.74 -4.45
N THR A 160 -35.93 -6.66 -3.57
CA THR A 160 -36.09 -8.12 -3.72
C THR A 160 -36.57 -8.75 -2.42
N ASP A 161 -37.46 -9.74 -2.51
CA ASP A 161 -38.00 -10.46 -1.36
C ASP A 161 -36.93 -11.20 -0.53
N PHE A 162 -37.17 -11.30 0.78
CA PHE A 162 -36.20 -11.74 1.78
C PHE A 162 -36.35 -13.23 2.16
N ASP A 163 -35.28 -14.03 2.02
CA ASP A 163 -35.21 -15.42 2.54
C ASP A 163 -34.15 -15.56 3.66
N GLN A 164 -34.60 -15.80 4.89
CA GLN A 164 -33.76 -16.01 6.09
C GLN A 164 -32.76 -17.18 5.95
N LYS A 165 -33.05 -18.19 5.14
CA LYS A 165 -32.13 -19.32 4.93
C LYS A 165 -30.90 -18.91 4.14
N VAL A 166 -31.07 -17.98 3.21
CA VAL A 166 -29.98 -17.47 2.37
C VAL A 166 -29.00 -16.64 3.19
N GLU A 167 -29.51 -15.81 4.11
CA GLU A 167 -28.70 -15.00 5.03
C GLU A 167 -27.73 -15.86 5.85
N LYS A 168 -28.23 -16.91 6.53
CA LYS A 168 -27.39 -17.81 7.33
C LYS A 168 -26.30 -18.50 6.50
N LYS A 169 -26.62 -18.85 5.26
CA LYS A 169 -25.64 -19.48 4.34
C LYS A 169 -24.59 -18.47 3.88
N LEU A 170 -24.98 -17.23 3.60
CA LEU A 170 -24.07 -16.15 3.23
C LEU A 170 -23.07 -15.83 4.34
N ASP A 171 -23.52 -15.77 5.59
CA ASP A 171 -22.66 -15.49 6.74
C ASP A 171 -21.65 -16.63 6.94
N SER A 172 -22.11 -17.89 6.87
CA SER A 172 -21.23 -19.06 6.97
C SER A 172 -20.15 -19.10 5.88
N LEU A 173 -20.45 -18.62 4.67
CA LEU A 173 -19.50 -18.57 3.56
C LEU A 173 -18.51 -17.41 3.72
N ARG A 174 -18.94 -16.24 4.18
CA ARG A 174 -18.05 -15.10 4.46
C ARG A 174 -17.12 -15.37 5.65
N ASP A 175 -17.57 -16.10 6.67
CA ASP A 175 -16.73 -16.57 7.79
C ASP A 175 -15.54 -17.44 7.36
N LYS A 176 -15.63 -18.07 6.18
CA LYS A 176 -14.53 -18.83 5.57
C LYS A 176 -13.51 -17.94 4.85
N LEU A 177 -13.86 -16.68 4.59
CA LEU A 177 -12.98 -15.66 4.01
C LEU A 177 -12.38 -14.75 5.09
N PHE A 178 -13.24 -14.24 5.97
CA PHE A 178 -12.89 -13.34 7.06
C PHE A 178 -13.63 -13.76 8.32
N LYS A 179 -12.93 -13.90 9.44
CA LYS A 179 -13.54 -14.21 10.74
C LYS A 179 -13.66 -12.95 11.56
N ILE A 180 -14.90 -12.55 11.84
CA ILE A 180 -15.19 -11.53 12.82
C ILE A 180 -15.17 -12.19 14.20
N LYS A 181 -14.27 -11.74 15.07
CA LYS A 181 -14.21 -12.21 16.46
C LYS A 181 -14.52 -11.08 17.40
N LYS A 182 -15.43 -11.34 18.34
CA LYS A 182 -15.54 -10.58 19.58
C LYS A 182 -14.39 -11.00 20.47
N VAL A 183 -13.50 -10.08 20.74
CA VAL A 183 -12.42 -10.27 21.70
C VAL A 183 -12.74 -9.44 22.92
N LYS A 184 -12.49 -9.99 24.11
CA LYS A 184 -12.66 -9.26 25.37
C LYS A 184 -11.87 -7.96 25.24
N ASN A 185 -12.53 -6.83 25.46
CA ASN A 185 -11.81 -5.58 25.55
C ASN A 185 -10.98 -5.64 26.83
N PRO A 186 -9.64 -5.71 26.76
CA PRO A 186 -8.80 -5.80 27.95
C PRO A 186 -8.89 -4.52 28.80
N ASP A 187 -9.52 -3.50 28.24
CA ASP A 187 -9.54 -2.10 28.69
C ASP A 187 -10.94 -1.64 29.06
N PHE A 188 -11.85 -2.59 29.20
CA PHE A 188 -13.17 -2.32 29.71
C PHE A 188 -13.07 -1.86 31.16
N TYR A 189 -13.44 -0.60 31.39
CA TYR A 189 -13.57 -0.05 32.72
C TYR A 189 -15.00 -0.32 33.20
N GLU A 190 -15.16 -1.33 34.05
CA GLU A 190 -16.46 -1.78 34.58
C GLU A 190 -17.21 -0.67 35.34
N ASN A 191 -16.48 0.33 35.84
CA ASN A 191 -17.00 1.46 36.61
C ASN A 191 -17.29 2.71 35.76
N ALA A 192 -17.05 2.69 34.44
CA ALA A 192 -17.37 3.79 33.54
C ALA A 192 -18.58 3.43 32.65
N PRO A 193 -19.34 4.42 32.14
CA PRO A 193 -20.43 4.16 31.21
C PRO A 193 -19.97 3.36 30.00
N VAL A 194 -20.77 2.40 29.55
CA VAL A 194 -20.54 1.73 28.27
C VAL A 194 -20.91 2.70 27.16
N ASP A 195 -19.91 3.12 26.40
CA ASP A 195 -20.07 4.02 25.26
C ASP A 195 -19.18 3.57 24.09
N ASP A 196 -19.04 4.42 23.08
CA ASP A 196 -18.25 4.09 21.90
C ASP A 196 -16.75 3.89 22.19
N LEU A 197 -16.25 4.42 23.31
CA LEU A 197 -14.87 4.38 23.76
C LEU A 197 -14.65 3.33 24.87
N ASN A 198 -15.70 2.92 25.60
CA ASN A 198 -15.62 1.94 26.70
C ASN A 198 -16.53 0.71 26.47
N LYS A 199 -16.22 -0.11 25.46
CA LYS A 199 -16.96 -1.34 25.16
C LYS A 199 -16.37 -2.55 25.90
N PRO A 200 -17.17 -3.48 26.43
CA PRO A 200 -16.66 -4.71 27.06
C PRO A 200 -16.00 -5.69 26.07
N GLU A 201 -16.31 -5.56 24.78
CA GLU A 201 -15.79 -6.40 23.71
C GLU A 201 -15.43 -5.55 22.48
N LEU A 202 -14.31 -5.87 21.84
CA LEU A 202 -13.92 -5.29 20.55
C LEU A 202 -14.22 -6.30 19.43
N ILE A 203 -14.66 -5.81 18.28
CA ILE A 203 -14.99 -6.64 17.12
C ILE A 203 -13.84 -6.58 16.11
N HIS A 204 -12.97 -7.58 16.07
CA HIS A 204 -11.82 -7.60 15.15
C HIS A 204 -12.04 -8.57 13.98
N THR A 205 -11.77 -8.12 12.77
CA THR A 205 -11.84 -8.93 11.55
C THR A 205 -10.47 -9.52 11.26
N PHE A 206 -10.38 -10.85 11.22
CA PHE A 206 -9.17 -11.58 10.86
C PHE A 206 -9.34 -12.19 9.47
N VAL A 207 -8.29 -12.18 8.66
CA VAL A 207 -8.27 -13.02 7.45
C VAL A 207 -8.38 -14.49 7.89
N ALA A 208 -9.36 -15.21 7.35
CA ALA A 208 -9.50 -16.63 7.68
C ALA A 208 -8.27 -17.39 7.18
N PRO A 209 -7.75 -18.38 7.92
CA PRO A 209 -6.55 -19.12 7.52
C PRO A 209 -6.62 -19.72 6.10
N THR A 210 -7.82 -20.14 5.69
CA THR A 210 -8.14 -20.63 4.34
C THR A 210 -7.91 -19.56 3.29
N TYR A 211 -8.41 -18.35 3.49
CA TYR A 211 -8.26 -17.24 2.54
C TYR A 211 -6.85 -16.66 2.56
N ALA A 212 -6.19 -16.61 3.72
CA ALA A 212 -4.78 -16.23 3.81
C ALA A 212 -3.89 -17.16 2.96
N LYS A 213 -4.11 -18.48 3.05
CA LYS A 213 -3.42 -19.46 2.21
C LYS A 213 -3.78 -19.32 0.73
N TYR A 214 -5.04 -19.03 0.41
CA TYR A 214 -5.45 -18.76 -0.96
C TYR A 214 -4.64 -17.62 -1.59
N VAL A 215 -4.57 -16.47 -0.92
CA VAL A 215 -3.84 -15.32 -1.45
C VAL A 215 -2.33 -15.57 -1.47
N GLU A 216 -1.76 -16.21 -0.44
CA GLU A 216 -0.35 -16.58 -0.40
C GLU A 216 0.06 -17.43 -1.61
N TYR A 217 -0.72 -18.47 -1.94
CA TYR A 217 -0.42 -19.35 -3.07
C TYR A 217 -0.83 -18.75 -4.41
N GLN A 218 -1.79 -17.83 -4.43
CA GLN A 218 -2.10 -17.01 -5.61
C GLN A 218 -0.90 -16.17 -6.01
N ILE A 219 -0.27 -15.47 -5.05
CA ILE A 219 0.94 -14.67 -5.29
C ILE A 219 2.07 -15.56 -5.82
N LYS A 220 2.34 -16.69 -5.14
CA LYS A 220 3.38 -17.65 -5.57
C LYS A 220 3.16 -18.19 -6.98
N TYR A 221 1.90 -18.42 -7.37
CA TYR A 221 1.56 -18.87 -8.72
C TYR A 221 1.85 -17.78 -9.75
N TYR A 222 1.34 -16.56 -9.53
CA TYR A 222 1.56 -15.46 -10.45
C TYR A 222 3.03 -15.06 -10.56
N ASP A 223 3.80 -15.07 -9.48
CA ASP A 223 5.25 -14.83 -9.51
C ASP A 223 5.97 -15.79 -10.48
N ILE A 224 5.58 -17.07 -10.50
CA ILE A 224 6.16 -18.09 -11.40
C ILE A 224 5.69 -17.91 -12.85
N VAL A 225 4.39 -17.66 -13.04
CA VAL A 225 3.82 -17.41 -14.37
C VAL A 225 4.48 -16.20 -15.01
N ASP A 226 4.59 -15.11 -14.27
CA ASP A 226 5.12 -13.86 -14.76
C ASP A 226 6.62 -13.98 -15.09
N ALA A 227 7.42 -14.61 -14.21
CA ALA A 227 8.84 -14.85 -14.45
C ALA A 227 9.10 -15.72 -15.70
N ASN A 228 8.21 -16.67 -16.00
CA ASN A 228 8.32 -17.46 -17.22
C ASN A 228 7.85 -16.69 -18.46
N ASN A 229 6.80 -15.88 -18.33
CA ASN A 229 6.28 -15.05 -19.41
C ASN A 229 7.30 -13.98 -19.84
N GLU A 230 8.07 -13.40 -18.91
CA GLU A 230 9.16 -12.48 -19.22
C GLU A 230 10.13 -13.05 -20.26
N ILE A 231 10.60 -14.28 -20.01
CA ILE A 231 11.55 -14.96 -20.89
C ILE A 231 10.91 -15.32 -22.24
N ARG A 232 9.62 -15.68 -22.25
CA ARG A 232 8.88 -15.97 -23.50
C ARG A 232 8.73 -14.71 -24.35
N VAL A 233 8.33 -13.60 -23.74
CA VAL A 233 8.19 -12.31 -24.41
C VAL A 233 9.53 -11.80 -24.94
N ALA A 234 10.61 -11.92 -24.15
CA ALA A 234 11.96 -11.58 -24.62
C ALA A 234 12.38 -12.43 -25.82
N ALA A 235 12.07 -13.73 -25.81
CA ALA A 235 12.33 -14.62 -26.93
C ALA A 235 11.52 -14.24 -28.18
N ASP A 236 10.24 -13.92 -28.03
CA ASP A 236 9.37 -13.47 -29.12
C ASP A 236 9.83 -12.12 -29.71
N ASN A 237 10.44 -11.27 -28.89
CA ASN A 237 11.06 -10.00 -29.31
C ASN A 237 12.47 -10.17 -29.94
N GLY A 238 12.96 -11.40 -30.08
CA GLY A 238 14.20 -11.71 -30.79
C GLY A 238 15.47 -11.72 -29.96
N ASP A 239 15.38 -11.76 -28.62
CA ASP A 239 16.54 -11.97 -27.75
C ASP A 239 17.07 -13.41 -27.90
N THR A 240 18.29 -13.55 -28.43
CA THR A 240 18.90 -14.85 -28.72
C THR A 240 19.16 -15.70 -27.49
N ASP A 241 19.46 -15.09 -26.35
CA ASP A 241 19.71 -15.80 -25.08
C ASP A 241 18.38 -16.27 -24.48
N ALA A 242 17.34 -15.44 -24.56
CA ALA A 242 15.99 -15.83 -24.17
C ALA A 242 15.43 -16.95 -25.07
N MET A 243 15.63 -16.88 -26.38
CA MET A 243 15.24 -17.94 -27.33
C MET A 243 15.94 -19.27 -27.01
N ALA A 244 17.26 -19.23 -26.74
CA ALA A 244 18.00 -20.42 -26.31
C ALA A 244 17.46 -20.96 -24.98
N LYS A 245 17.16 -20.09 -24.02
CA LYS A 245 16.60 -20.46 -22.71
C LYS A 245 15.20 -21.07 -22.83
N VAL A 246 14.33 -20.54 -23.69
CA VAL A 246 13.02 -21.15 -24.00
C VAL A 246 13.19 -22.52 -24.67
N SER A 247 14.12 -22.64 -25.63
CA SER A 247 14.38 -23.91 -26.31
C SER A 247 14.90 -24.99 -25.35
N ILE A 248 15.72 -24.63 -24.36
CA ILE A 248 16.33 -25.57 -23.42
C ILE A 248 15.40 -25.85 -22.22
N ASP A 249 14.82 -24.81 -21.62
CA ASP A 249 14.11 -24.88 -20.34
C ASP A 249 12.58 -24.76 -20.46
N GLY A 250 12.03 -24.54 -21.66
CA GLY A 250 10.59 -24.30 -21.86
C GLY A 250 9.67 -25.37 -21.29
N LYS A 251 10.09 -26.65 -21.33
CA LYS A 251 9.34 -27.76 -20.70
C LYS A 251 9.33 -27.65 -19.17
N ASN A 252 10.42 -27.20 -18.55
CA ASN A 252 10.49 -27.04 -17.11
C ASN A 252 9.76 -25.78 -16.64
N MET A 253 9.74 -24.71 -17.44
CA MET A 253 8.91 -23.52 -17.19
C MET A 253 7.45 -23.90 -16.98
N LYS A 254 6.88 -24.66 -17.94
CA LYS A 254 5.51 -25.15 -17.84
C LYS A 254 5.30 -26.08 -16.64
N LYS A 255 6.26 -26.95 -16.34
CA LYS A 255 6.20 -27.78 -15.12
C LYS A 255 6.18 -26.95 -13.84
N ARG A 256 6.92 -25.84 -13.77
CA ARG A 256 6.92 -24.93 -12.60
C ARG A 256 5.56 -24.23 -12.46
N GLU A 257 4.99 -23.74 -13.56
CA GLU A 257 3.63 -23.17 -13.60
C GLU A 257 2.59 -24.20 -13.12
N ASP A 258 2.60 -25.41 -13.69
CA ASP A 258 1.69 -26.49 -13.32
C ASP A 258 1.86 -26.91 -11.85
N ALA A 259 3.09 -26.95 -11.35
CA ALA A 259 3.37 -27.28 -9.96
C ALA A 259 2.87 -26.19 -9.01
N ALA A 260 3.07 -24.91 -9.34
CA ALA A 260 2.57 -23.78 -8.57
C ALA A 260 1.04 -23.73 -8.58
N LEU A 261 0.41 -24.00 -9.74
CA LEU A 261 -1.04 -24.09 -9.85
C LEU A 261 -1.60 -25.24 -9.00
N LYS A 262 -0.99 -26.42 -9.07
CA LYS A 262 -1.37 -27.58 -8.23
C LYS A 262 -1.19 -27.29 -6.75
N ALA A 263 -0.13 -26.57 -6.38
CA ALA A 263 0.08 -26.12 -5.01
C ALA A 263 -1.01 -25.13 -4.56
N TRP A 264 -1.43 -24.21 -5.43
CA TRP A 264 -2.54 -23.31 -5.15
C TRP A 264 -3.87 -24.03 -5.03
N GLN A 265 -4.14 -25.01 -5.89
CA GLN A 265 -5.32 -25.86 -5.82
C GLN A 265 -5.37 -26.68 -4.52
N SER A 266 -4.26 -27.32 -4.15
CA SER A 266 -4.21 -28.25 -3.01
C SER A 266 -3.97 -27.56 -1.66
N LEU A 267 -2.93 -26.74 -1.56
CA LEU A 267 -2.48 -26.11 -0.31
C LEU A 267 -3.07 -24.70 -0.11
N GLY A 268 -3.42 -24.03 -1.21
CA GLY A 268 -4.04 -22.71 -1.22
C GLY A 268 -5.58 -22.72 -1.27
N TYR A 269 -6.23 -23.88 -1.29
CA TYR A 269 -7.70 -23.97 -1.30
C TYR A 269 -8.39 -23.24 -2.47
N LYS A 270 -7.73 -23.10 -3.63
CA LYS A 270 -8.22 -22.32 -4.80
C LYS A 270 -9.70 -22.54 -5.09
N GLU A 271 -10.08 -23.78 -5.35
CA GLU A 271 -11.45 -24.08 -5.77
C GLU A 271 -12.49 -23.81 -4.66
N ALA A 272 -12.12 -24.00 -3.40
CA ALA A 272 -13.04 -23.78 -2.29
C ALA A 272 -13.36 -22.29 -2.13
N VAL A 273 -12.34 -21.44 -2.26
CA VAL A 273 -12.48 -19.98 -2.19
C VAL A 273 -13.23 -19.44 -3.41
N GLU A 274 -12.86 -19.88 -4.62
CA GLU A 274 -13.53 -19.43 -5.85
C GLU A 274 -15.01 -19.85 -5.88
N ARG A 275 -15.35 -21.06 -5.41
CA ARG A 275 -16.76 -21.47 -5.25
C ARG A 275 -17.52 -20.58 -4.27
N ILE A 276 -16.88 -20.17 -3.17
CA ILE A 276 -17.48 -19.22 -2.22
C ILE A 276 -17.72 -17.88 -2.92
N GLN A 277 -16.71 -17.33 -3.59
CA GLN A 277 -16.79 -16.04 -4.28
C GLN A 277 -17.88 -16.05 -5.36
N ASN A 278 -17.93 -17.08 -6.21
CA ASN A 278 -18.94 -17.22 -7.26
C ASN A 278 -20.36 -17.30 -6.68
N TYR A 279 -20.55 -18.07 -5.60
CA TYR A 279 -21.86 -18.16 -4.94
C TYR A 279 -22.27 -16.84 -4.28
N LEU A 280 -21.31 -16.11 -3.70
CA LEU A 280 -21.56 -14.78 -3.16
C LEU A 280 -22.07 -13.85 -4.26
N SER A 281 -21.42 -13.83 -5.42
CA SER A 281 -21.85 -13.04 -6.57
C SER A 281 -23.25 -13.41 -7.06
N GLU A 282 -23.58 -14.69 -7.20
CA GLU A 282 -24.91 -15.14 -7.68
C GLU A 282 -26.05 -14.76 -6.72
N ILE A 283 -25.82 -14.88 -5.41
CA ILE A 283 -26.81 -14.53 -4.39
C ILE A 283 -26.89 -13.02 -4.15
N GLU A 284 -25.79 -12.30 -4.35
CA GLU A 284 -25.75 -10.84 -4.28
C GLU A 284 -26.75 -10.19 -5.24
N GLU A 285 -26.98 -10.78 -6.40
CA GLU A 285 -28.00 -10.30 -7.36
C GLU A 285 -29.45 -10.38 -6.83
N LYS A 286 -29.73 -11.29 -5.89
CA LYS A 286 -31.11 -11.64 -5.47
C LYS A 286 -31.53 -11.10 -4.10
N HIS A 287 -30.60 -10.65 -3.26
CA HIS A 287 -30.89 -10.24 -1.87
C HIS A 287 -30.10 -9.01 -1.41
N MET A 288 -30.03 -7.99 -2.26
CA MET A 288 -29.10 -6.87 -2.06
C MET A 288 -29.39 -6.03 -0.81
N LEU A 289 -30.64 -5.96 -0.34
CA LEU A 289 -30.99 -5.23 0.88
C LEU A 289 -30.34 -5.80 2.15
N VAL A 290 -30.32 -7.12 2.26
CA VAL A 290 -29.69 -7.85 3.39
C VAL A 290 -28.20 -7.60 3.40
N ILE A 291 -27.61 -7.72 2.21
CA ILE A 291 -26.18 -7.56 2.01
C ILE A 291 -25.77 -6.15 2.35
N LYS A 292 -26.51 -5.13 1.90
CA LYS A 292 -26.27 -3.73 2.29
C LYS A 292 -26.32 -3.56 3.80
N LYS A 293 -27.38 -4.02 4.48
CA LYS A 293 -27.53 -3.89 5.96
C LYS A 293 -26.37 -4.57 6.68
N ARG A 294 -25.96 -5.76 6.25
CA ARG A 294 -24.81 -6.47 6.85
C ARG A 294 -23.49 -5.77 6.57
N ILE A 295 -23.20 -5.37 5.34
CA ILE A 295 -21.97 -4.65 4.98
C ILE A 295 -21.87 -3.33 5.75
N GLN A 296 -22.98 -2.60 5.93
CA GLN A 296 -23.03 -1.42 6.79
C GLN A 296 -22.65 -1.76 8.23
N ALA A 297 -23.17 -2.86 8.78
CA ALA A 297 -22.83 -3.31 10.12
C ALA A 297 -21.36 -3.76 10.22
N GLU A 298 -20.85 -4.54 9.27
CA GLU A 298 -19.45 -4.97 9.19
C GLU A 298 -18.50 -3.77 9.11
N PHE A 299 -18.80 -2.80 8.24
CA PHE A 299 -18.01 -1.58 8.10
C PHE A 299 -17.99 -0.78 9.42
N ARG A 300 -19.15 -0.54 10.04
CA ARG A 300 -19.25 0.15 11.33
C ARG A 300 -18.49 -0.58 12.44
N ASN A 301 -18.61 -1.90 12.51
CA ASN A 301 -17.93 -2.73 13.51
C ASN A 301 -16.42 -2.81 13.29
N SER A 302 -15.97 -2.65 12.05
CA SER A 302 -14.55 -2.62 11.70
C SER A 302 -13.86 -1.33 12.08
N GLN A 303 -14.61 -0.21 12.19
CA GLN A 303 -14.03 1.08 12.55
C GLN A 303 -13.32 1.00 13.90
N ARG A 304 -12.23 1.75 13.98
CA ARG A 304 -11.42 1.94 15.18
C ARG A 304 -11.17 3.41 15.40
N THR A 305 -10.95 3.79 16.63
CA THR A 305 -10.57 5.16 16.98
C THR A 305 -9.06 5.27 16.99
N ARG A 306 -8.53 6.25 16.26
CA ARG A 306 -7.12 6.62 16.25
C ARG A 306 -6.71 7.10 17.64
N ILE A 307 -5.49 6.80 18.03
CA ILE A 307 -5.02 7.06 19.39
C ILE A 307 -4.78 8.56 19.64
N LEU A 308 -4.38 9.28 18.60
CA LEU A 308 -3.82 10.62 18.72
C LEU A 308 -4.85 11.73 18.53
N ASP A 309 -5.75 11.57 17.56
CA ASP A 309 -6.73 12.58 17.18
C ASP A 309 -8.18 12.16 17.45
N TYR A 310 -8.38 10.95 17.99
CA TYR A 310 -9.69 10.36 18.28
C TYR A 310 -10.64 10.28 17.08
N THR A 311 -10.11 10.33 15.86
CA THR A 311 -10.90 10.13 14.64
C THR A 311 -11.05 8.65 14.33
N ASN A 312 -12.07 8.28 13.55
CA ASN A 312 -12.26 6.88 13.15
C ASN A 312 -11.38 6.52 11.94
N TYR A 313 -10.86 5.30 11.93
CA TYR A 313 -10.14 4.71 10.82
C TYR A 313 -10.54 3.25 10.60
N SER A 314 -10.28 2.75 9.39
CA SER A 314 -10.61 1.39 8.97
C SER A 314 -9.35 0.52 8.87
N PRO A 315 -9.15 -0.50 9.73
CA PRO A 315 -7.95 -1.32 9.73
C PRO A 315 -7.72 -2.10 8.42
N CYS A 316 -6.49 -2.08 7.91
CA CYS A 316 -6.06 -2.87 6.75
C CYS A 316 -5.09 -3.97 7.18
N ILE A 317 -5.03 -5.08 6.43
CA ILE A 317 -4.23 -6.26 6.76
C ILE A 317 -3.22 -6.54 5.63
N PRO A 318 -1.91 -6.57 5.92
CA PRO A 318 -0.91 -7.07 4.98
C PRO A 318 -1.03 -8.60 4.87
N VAL A 319 -1.19 -9.10 3.65
CA VAL A 319 -1.17 -10.55 3.40
C VAL A 319 0.27 -11.03 3.39
N ALA A 320 0.50 -12.17 4.05
CA ALA A 320 1.83 -12.58 4.53
C ALA A 320 2.40 -11.52 5.49
N ALA A 321 1.80 -11.37 6.65
CA ALA A 321 2.24 -10.41 7.67
C ALA A 321 3.68 -10.67 8.19
N ASN A 322 4.27 -11.83 7.90
CA ASN A 322 5.68 -12.17 8.10
C ASN A 322 6.59 -11.77 6.92
N ALA A 323 6.07 -11.19 5.83
CA ALA A 323 6.82 -10.91 4.60
C ALA A 323 8.09 -10.08 4.84
N LEU A 324 8.06 -9.14 5.78
CA LEU A 324 9.24 -8.32 6.13
C LEU A 324 10.34 -9.15 6.79
N ARG A 325 9.96 -10.12 7.64
CA ARG A 325 10.87 -11.04 8.35
C ARG A 325 11.41 -12.14 7.43
N GLU A 326 10.61 -12.56 6.46
CA GLU A 326 10.97 -13.60 5.48
C GLU A 326 11.57 -13.06 4.17
N SER A 327 12.02 -11.79 4.19
CA SER A 327 12.62 -11.07 3.05
C SER A 327 13.93 -11.66 2.51
N LYS A 328 14.43 -12.79 3.04
CA LYS A 328 15.66 -13.45 2.57
C LYS A 328 15.57 -13.93 1.12
N GLY A 329 14.37 -14.28 0.65
CA GLY A 329 14.14 -14.77 -0.71
C GLY A 329 13.81 -13.66 -1.73
N TRP A 330 13.82 -12.40 -1.33
CA TRP A 330 13.50 -11.29 -2.23
C TRP A 330 14.60 -11.08 -3.28
N PRO A 331 14.24 -10.85 -4.56
CA PRO A 331 15.21 -10.58 -5.60
C PRO A 331 16.05 -9.34 -5.29
N GLU A 332 17.35 -9.44 -5.55
CA GLU A 332 18.30 -8.34 -5.38
C GLU A 332 18.49 -7.60 -6.71
N ILE A 333 18.30 -6.30 -6.69
CA ILE A 333 18.56 -5.39 -7.79
C ILE A 333 19.91 -4.73 -7.52
N SER A 334 20.80 -4.73 -8.52
CA SER A 334 22.07 -4.00 -8.48
C SER A 334 22.25 -3.22 -9.78
N ILE A 335 22.57 -1.94 -9.64
CA ILE A 335 22.65 -0.99 -10.74
C ILE A 335 24.04 -0.35 -10.74
N SER A 336 24.73 -0.49 -11.87
CA SER A 336 26.04 0.10 -12.13
C SER A 336 26.05 0.76 -13.52
N GLN A 337 26.48 2.02 -13.60
CA GLN A 337 26.39 2.80 -14.85
C GLN A 337 27.31 2.25 -15.96
N GLY A 338 28.37 1.51 -15.63
CA GLY A 338 29.38 1.03 -16.58
C GLY A 338 28.91 -0.01 -17.61
N LYS A 339 27.68 -0.53 -17.49
CA LYS A 339 27.12 -1.59 -18.36
C LYS A 339 25.94 -1.16 -19.24
N SER A 340 25.49 0.08 -19.14
CA SER A 340 24.21 0.51 -19.73
C SER A 340 24.40 1.71 -20.64
N ASN A 341 24.71 1.45 -21.92
CA ASN A 341 24.65 2.46 -22.97
C ASN A 341 23.78 1.94 -24.10
N TYR A 342 22.83 2.78 -24.55
CA TYR A 342 21.94 2.68 -25.72
C TYR A 342 20.44 2.37 -25.52
N ASP A 343 20.01 1.29 -24.87
CA ASP A 343 18.56 0.94 -24.90
C ASP A 343 17.70 1.68 -23.86
N TYR A 344 18.30 2.19 -22.80
CA TYR A 344 17.56 2.88 -21.74
C TYR A 344 17.05 4.27 -22.19
N SER A 345 17.77 5.01 -23.03
CA SER A 345 17.42 6.40 -23.38
C SER A 345 16.12 6.55 -24.17
N LYS A 346 15.68 5.52 -24.92
CA LYS A 346 14.41 5.55 -25.67
C LYS A 346 13.19 5.28 -24.79
N SER A 347 13.23 4.25 -23.92
CA SER A 347 12.14 4.00 -22.95
C SER A 347 11.96 5.16 -21.97
N ILE A 348 13.08 5.80 -21.58
CA ILE A 348 13.10 6.95 -20.66
C ILE A 348 12.42 8.18 -21.26
N HIS A 349 12.55 8.42 -22.57
CA HIS A 349 11.92 9.55 -23.24
C HIS A 349 10.38 9.46 -23.22
N ASN A 350 9.84 8.24 -23.27
CA ASN A 350 8.39 8.01 -23.17
C ASN A 350 7.87 8.14 -21.73
N TRP A 351 8.71 7.85 -20.72
CA TRP A 351 8.34 7.98 -19.30
C TRP A 351 8.47 9.42 -18.77
N GLY A 352 9.45 10.19 -19.24
CA GLY A 352 9.64 11.59 -18.88
C GLY A 352 8.72 12.59 -19.60
N ALA A 353 8.05 12.18 -20.69
CA ALA A 353 7.09 13.00 -21.41
C ALA A 353 5.72 13.13 -20.71
N ALA A 354 5.41 12.26 -19.73
CA ALA A 354 4.28 12.42 -18.82
C ALA A 354 4.66 13.44 -17.72
N GLY A 355 4.45 14.73 -18.01
CA GLY A 355 5.02 15.87 -17.29
C GLY A 355 5.01 15.78 -15.75
N GLY A 356 6.18 16.01 -15.16
CA GLY A 356 6.34 16.31 -13.72
C GLY A 356 7.25 15.37 -12.93
N PHE A 357 7.83 14.34 -13.54
CA PHE A 357 8.65 13.35 -12.84
C PHE A 357 10.11 13.82 -12.68
N SER A 358 10.50 14.32 -11.49
CA SER A 358 11.92 14.59 -11.14
C SER A 358 12.27 14.00 -9.76
N MET A 359 13.17 13.03 -9.72
CA MET A 359 13.67 12.40 -8.49
C MET A 359 15.21 12.34 -8.55
N GLY A 360 15.90 13.36 -8.04
CA GLY A 360 17.37 13.45 -8.08
C GLY A 360 18.07 13.03 -6.78
N LEU A 361 19.41 13.10 -6.74
CA LEU A 361 20.17 13.02 -5.49
C LEU A 361 20.01 14.32 -4.71
N PHE A 362 19.67 14.24 -3.44
CA PHE A 362 19.54 15.40 -2.57
C PHE A 362 20.14 15.14 -1.19
N SER A 363 20.68 16.17 -0.55
CA SER A 363 20.94 16.18 0.88
C SER A 363 19.83 16.96 1.59
N ILE A 364 19.36 16.45 2.70
CA ILE A 364 18.47 17.16 3.63
C ILE A 364 19.33 17.63 4.80
N GLY A 365 19.46 18.95 4.96
CA GLY A 365 20.21 19.53 6.07
C GLY A 365 19.47 19.43 7.41
N ALA A 366 20.21 19.28 8.51
CA ALA A 366 19.66 19.40 9.85
C ALA A 366 19.32 20.88 10.15
N LYS A 367 18.08 21.17 10.57
CA LYS A 367 17.72 22.48 11.15
C LYS A 367 17.16 22.31 12.54
N ALA A 368 17.91 22.79 13.54
CA ALA A 368 17.28 23.40 14.70
C ALA A 368 16.42 24.57 14.18
N GLY A 369 15.09 24.38 14.15
CA GLY A 369 14.12 25.41 13.78
C GLY A 369 13.82 25.56 12.27
N GLY A 370 12.90 24.74 11.75
CA GLY A 370 11.80 25.26 10.92
C GLY A 370 11.88 25.26 9.39
N LYS A 371 12.96 24.84 8.71
CA LYS A 371 12.94 24.72 7.22
C LYS A 371 13.77 23.54 6.69
N ASN A 372 13.11 22.46 6.26
CA ASN A 372 13.76 21.36 5.52
C ASN A 372 14.15 21.84 4.11
N GLU A 373 15.35 22.42 3.97
CA GLU A 373 15.90 22.76 2.66
C GLU A 373 16.52 21.51 2.03
N ARG A 374 15.96 21.10 0.90
CA ARG A 374 16.55 20.09 0.02
C ARG A 374 17.65 20.75 -0.81
N THR A 375 18.89 20.36 -0.58
CA THR A 375 20.01 20.80 -1.42
C THR A 375 20.32 19.67 -2.39
N GLN A 376 20.30 19.94 -3.70
CA GLN A 376 20.78 18.96 -4.68
C GLN A 376 22.29 18.78 -4.51
N ILE A 377 22.72 17.52 -4.37
CA ILE A 377 24.14 17.17 -4.29
C ILE A 377 24.69 17.22 -5.72
N ASN A 378 25.61 18.15 -6.00
CA ASN A 378 26.12 18.36 -7.34
C ASN A 378 27.31 17.44 -7.65
N SER A 379 27.07 16.13 -7.69
CA SER A 379 28.11 15.12 -7.84
C SER A 379 27.96 14.31 -9.12
N ASP A 380 29.09 13.88 -9.71
CA ASP A 380 29.11 13.08 -10.94
C ASP A 380 28.69 11.62 -10.64
N TYR A 381 27.55 11.22 -11.21
CA TYR A 381 26.86 9.94 -10.98
C TYR A 381 27.64 8.72 -11.46
N THR A 382 28.75 8.92 -12.19
CA THR A 382 29.68 7.86 -12.65
C THR A 382 30.41 7.16 -11.52
N SER A 383 30.28 7.66 -10.30
CA SER A 383 31.03 7.23 -9.13
C SER A 383 30.21 6.49 -8.08
N MET A 384 29.01 5.97 -8.40
CA MET A 384 28.18 5.27 -7.42
C MET A 384 27.41 4.10 -8.05
N ASP A 385 27.35 2.99 -7.30
CA ASP A 385 26.47 1.84 -7.57
C ASP A 385 25.41 1.73 -6.46
N ILE A 386 24.22 1.25 -6.80
CA ILE A 386 23.12 1.05 -5.84
C ILE A 386 22.64 -0.40 -5.87
N SER A 387 22.38 -0.97 -4.69
CA SER A 387 21.80 -2.30 -4.55
C SER A 387 20.73 -2.35 -3.46
N PHE A 388 19.70 -3.17 -3.65
CA PHE A 388 18.63 -3.41 -2.68
C PHE A 388 17.83 -4.66 -3.05
N LYS A 389 17.16 -5.27 -2.08
CA LYS A 389 16.17 -6.33 -2.30
C LYS A 389 14.78 -5.74 -2.46
N ILE A 390 13.95 -6.33 -3.32
CA ILE A 390 12.58 -5.87 -3.57
C ILE A 390 11.55 -6.96 -3.28
N GLY A 391 10.45 -6.58 -2.64
CA GLY A 391 9.32 -7.45 -2.33
C GLY A 391 7.99 -6.76 -2.57
N LYS A 392 6.92 -7.56 -2.64
CA LYS A 392 5.54 -7.09 -2.77
C LYS A 392 4.74 -7.55 -1.56
N VAL A 393 3.87 -6.68 -1.04
CA VAL A 393 2.95 -7.03 0.05
C VAL A 393 1.54 -6.60 -0.31
N ARG A 394 0.64 -7.57 -0.45
CA ARG A 394 -0.76 -7.31 -0.78
C ARG A 394 -1.52 -6.77 0.42
N VAL A 395 -2.41 -5.82 0.14
CA VAL A 395 -3.28 -5.17 1.13
C VAL A 395 -4.67 -5.75 1.05
N GLU A 396 -5.18 -6.28 2.17
CA GLU A 396 -6.56 -6.72 2.30
C GLU A 396 -7.35 -5.79 3.22
N ARG A 397 -8.55 -5.43 2.77
CA ARG A 397 -9.49 -4.58 3.49
C ARG A 397 -10.71 -5.39 3.85
N GLY A 398 -10.71 -6.01 5.03
CA GLY A 398 -11.84 -6.85 5.48
C GLY A 398 -13.17 -6.07 5.65
N TRP A 399 -13.12 -4.74 5.61
CA TRP A 399 -14.27 -3.84 5.70
C TRP A 399 -14.76 -3.34 4.34
N PHE A 400 -13.99 -3.52 3.27
CA PHE A 400 -14.28 -3.02 1.93
C PHE A 400 -14.80 -4.16 1.06
N ASN A 401 -16.03 -4.03 0.56
CA ASN A 401 -16.61 -5.02 -0.34
C ASN A 401 -16.54 -4.49 -1.78
N GLN A 402 -15.54 -4.95 -2.53
CA GLN A 402 -15.35 -4.56 -3.92
C GLN A 402 -16.53 -5.01 -4.80
N GLN A 403 -17.07 -6.21 -4.56
CA GLN A 403 -18.20 -6.74 -5.32
C GLN A 403 -19.44 -5.85 -5.21
N PHE A 404 -19.70 -5.29 -4.02
CA PHE A 404 -20.78 -4.34 -3.81
C PHE A 404 -20.59 -3.10 -4.67
N ILE A 405 -19.38 -2.53 -4.73
CA ILE A 405 -19.09 -1.31 -5.51
C ILE A 405 -19.25 -1.55 -7.01
N GLU A 406 -18.85 -2.73 -7.48
CA GLU A 406 -18.92 -3.14 -8.89
C GLU A 406 -20.30 -3.61 -9.32
N SER A 407 -21.18 -3.88 -8.35
CA SER A 407 -22.50 -4.43 -8.60
C SER A 407 -23.40 -3.47 -9.38
N LYS A 408 -24.20 -4.03 -10.29
CA LYS A 408 -25.22 -3.31 -11.07
C LYS A 408 -26.55 -3.17 -10.33
N TYR A 409 -26.63 -3.67 -9.11
CA TYR A 409 -27.87 -3.76 -8.32
C TYR A 409 -27.96 -2.71 -7.21
N TRP A 410 -27.15 -1.65 -7.32
CA TRP A 410 -27.25 -0.46 -6.47
C TRP A 410 -27.06 0.81 -7.30
N LYS A 411 -27.56 1.93 -6.78
CA LYS A 411 -27.28 3.29 -7.26
C LYS A 411 -27.20 4.25 -6.08
N LEU A 412 -26.70 5.46 -6.30
CA LEU A 412 -26.80 6.52 -5.30
C LEU A 412 -28.25 7.01 -5.20
N HIS A 413 -28.69 7.32 -3.98
CA HIS A 413 -29.95 7.99 -3.74
C HIS A 413 -29.96 9.38 -4.39
N GLU A 414 -31.09 9.82 -4.92
CA GLU A 414 -31.20 11.09 -5.66
C GLU A 414 -30.88 12.31 -4.81
N GLN A 415 -31.14 12.23 -3.50
CA GLN A 415 -30.81 13.25 -2.50
C GLN A 415 -29.43 13.08 -1.87
N SER A 416 -28.61 12.15 -2.35
CA SER A 416 -27.24 12.01 -1.84
C SER A 416 -26.41 13.25 -2.18
N PRO A 417 -25.53 13.72 -1.29
CA PRO A 417 -24.63 14.84 -1.58
C PRO A 417 -23.86 14.64 -2.90
N GLN A 418 -23.44 13.41 -3.17
CA GLN A 418 -22.71 13.04 -4.39
C GLN A 418 -23.56 13.25 -5.64
N THR A 419 -24.83 12.80 -5.63
CA THR A 419 -25.73 13.01 -6.77
C THR A 419 -26.05 14.49 -6.96
N LEU A 420 -26.29 15.22 -5.86
CA LEU A 420 -26.59 16.65 -5.89
C LEU A 420 -25.42 17.49 -6.41
N ASN A 421 -24.18 17.09 -6.11
CA ASN A 421 -22.97 17.74 -6.58
C ASN A 421 -22.54 17.30 -7.99
N GLY A 422 -23.20 16.30 -8.58
CA GLY A 422 -22.76 15.68 -9.83
C GLY A 422 -21.48 14.85 -9.69
N ASP A 423 -21.11 14.48 -8.46
CA ASP A 423 -19.99 13.59 -8.17
C ASP A 423 -20.37 12.13 -8.44
N MET A 424 -19.37 11.33 -8.81
CA MET A 424 -19.49 9.88 -8.94
C MET A 424 -18.36 9.19 -8.21
N ILE A 425 -18.55 7.91 -7.86
CA ILE A 425 -17.52 7.14 -7.15
C ILE A 425 -16.34 6.91 -8.10
N SER A 426 -16.61 6.37 -9.29
CA SER A 426 -15.63 6.24 -10.36
C SER A 426 -16.32 6.26 -11.73
N ASP A 427 -15.68 6.86 -12.73
CA ASP A 427 -16.08 6.79 -14.14
C ASP A 427 -15.48 5.57 -14.87
N GLY A 428 -14.62 4.79 -14.20
CA GLY A 428 -13.83 3.71 -14.81
C GLY A 428 -12.70 4.20 -15.72
N LYS A 429 -12.46 5.51 -15.78
CA LYS A 429 -11.45 6.17 -16.62
C LYS A 429 -10.55 7.13 -15.81
N GLY A 430 -10.56 7.01 -14.48
CA GLY A 430 -9.66 7.74 -13.58
C GLY A 430 -10.23 8.99 -12.93
N LYS A 431 -11.53 9.23 -13.05
CA LYS A 431 -12.20 10.34 -12.37
C LYS A 431 -13.21 9.81 -11.36
N GLY A 432 -13.45 10.61 -10.32
CA GLY A 432 -14.44 10.32 -9.29
C GLY A 432 -13.91 10.61 -7.88
N LEU A 433 -14.69 10.19 -6.90
CA LEU A 433 -14.31 10.27 -5.49
C LEU A 433 -13.28 9.19 -5.11
N MET A 434 -13.36 8.02 -5.75
CA MET A 434 -12.48 6.88 -5.55
C MET A 434 -12.22 6.19 -6.90
N PRO A 435 -11.43 6.81 -7.79
CA PRO A 435 -11.13 6.26 -9.11
C PRO A 435 -10.16 5.07 -9.06
N SER A 436 -9.38 4.93 -7.98
CA SER A 436 -8.44 3.83 -7.79
C SER A 436 -8.19 3.56 -6.31
N ILE A 437 -7.71 2.36 -6.01
CA ILE A 437 -7.35 1.91 -4.66
C ILE A 437 -5.97 1.25 -4.67
N ILE A 438 -5.21 1.40 -3.59
CA ILE A 438 -3.94 0.69 -3.38
C ILE A 438 -4.24 -0.80 -3.14
N THR A 439 -3.66 -1.69 -3.93
CA THR A 439 -3.84 -3.15 -3.78
C THR A 439 -2.57 -3.84 -3.27
N GLU A 440 -1.39 -3.32 -3.60
CA GLU A 440 -0.12 -3.89 -3.16
C GLU A 440 0.90 -2.79 -2.84
N LEU A 441 1.76 -3.05 -1.86
CA LEU A 441 2.93 -2.25 -1.53
C LEU A 441 4.15 -2.80 -2.25
N ILE A 442 4.97 -1.92 -2.80
CA ILE A 442 6.29 -2.24 -3.34
C ILE A 442 7.31 -1.84 -2.27
N ILE A 443 8.06 -2.81 -1.78
CA ILE A 443 8.94 -2.66 -0.63
C ILE A 443 10.38 -2.94 -1.05
N ALA A 444 11.30 -2.10 -0.58
CA ALA A 444 12.74 -2.32 -0.71
C ALA A 444 13.42 -2.47 0.66
N LYS A 445 14.42 -3.33 0.73
CA LYS A 445 15.20 -3.62 1.95
C LYS A 445 16.69 -3.75 1.60
N ASP A 446 17.55 -3.61 2.61
CA ASP A 446 19.01 -3.79 2.48
C ASP A 446 19.60 -2.80 1.45
N VAL A 447 19.12 -1.55 1.48
CA VAL A 447 19.53 -0.53 0.52
C VAL A 447 20.99 -0.14 0.77
N SER A 448 21.80 -0.21 -0.27
CA SER A 448 23.21 0.13 -0.21
C SER A 448 23.66 1.01 -1.37
N LEU A 449 24.36 2.08 -1.02
CA LEU A 449 25.07 2.97 -1.94
C LEU A 449 26.56 2.69 -1.84
N ASN A 450 27.18 2.24 -2.93
CA ASN A 450 28.61 1.99 -3.00
C ASN A 450 29.29 3.09 -3.82
N PHE A 451 30.13 3.90 -3.18
CA PHE A 451 30.83 5.00 -3.85
C PHE A 451 32.22 4.58 -4.35
N LYS A 452 32.61 5.04 -5.54
CA LYS A 452 33.94 4.87 -6.11
C LYS A 452 34.96 5.77 -5.42
N ASP A 453 36.22 5.34 -5.49
CA ASP A 453 37.39 5.97 -4.87
C ASP A 453 37.51 7.45 -5.23
N SER A 454 37.84 8.28 -4.23
CA SER A 454 38.06 9.73 -4.37
C SER A 454 36.89 10.54 -4.97
N SER A 455 35.66 10.00 -4.94
CA SER A 455 34.49 10.73 -5.42
C SER A 455 34.10 11.90 -4.49
N SER A 456 33.74 13.03 -5.10
CA SER A 456 33.11 14.15 -4.39
C SER A 456 31.82 13.71 -3.72
N ALA A 457 31.08 12.80 -4.36
CA ALA A 457 29.84 12.21 -3.86
C ALA A 457 30.00 11.54 -2.49
N TYR A 458 31.05 10.71 -2.33
CA TYR A 458 31.35 10.07 -1.05
C TYR A 458 31.63 11.10 0.04
N THR A 459 32.44 12.11 -0.28
CA THR A 459 32.86 13.14 0.68
C THR A 459 31.68 14.01 1.10
N GLU A 460 30.84 14.43 0.14
CA GLU A 460 29.62 15.21 0.38
C GLU A 460 28.59 14.42 1.19
N ALA A 461 28.35 13.15 0.84
CA ALA A 461 27.44 12.29 1.57
C ALA A 461 27.91 12.04 3.02
N LYS A 462 29.20 11.74 3.18
CA LYS A 462 29.81 11.53 4.50
C LYS A 462 29.75 12.79 5.36
N ASN A 463 30.06 13.96 4.79
CA ASN A 463 30.01 15.23 5.51
C ASN A 463 28.57 15.60 5.92
N SER A 464 27.60 15.43 5.02
CA SER A 464 26.19 15.71 5.28
C SER A 464 25.65 14.86 6.43
N ILE A 465 25.91 13.55 6.38
CA ILE A 465 25.48 12.59 7.39
C ILE A 465 26.21 12.81 8.73
N SER A 466 27.52 13.09 8.70
CA SER A 466 28.31 13.36 9.92
C SER A 466 27.87 14.64 10.62
N ALA A 467 27.31 15.61 9.88
CA ALA A 467 26.72 16.82 10.42
C ALA A 467 25.27 16.63 10.92
N GLY A 468 24.75 15.39 10.93
CA GLY A 468 23.38 15.07 11.35
C GLY A 468 22.32 15.24 10.26
N GLY A 469 22.71 15.51 9.02
CA GLY A 469 21.83 15.54 7.85
C GLY A 469 21.51 14.15 7.30
N ALA A 470 20.77 14.13 6.19
CA ALA A 470 20.42 12.91 5.44
C ALA A 470 20.83 13.05 3.97
N VAL A 471 21.08 11.91 3.33
CA VAL A 471 21.35 11.81 1.89
C VAL A 471 20.25 10.97 1.26
N GLY A 472 19.69 11.44 0.14
CA GLY A 472 18.62 10.77 -0.57
C GLY A 472 18.95 10.50 -2.03
N ILE A 473 18.55 9.33 -2.52
CA ILE A 473 18.50 8.95 -3.93
C ILE A 473 17.13 8.36 -4.26
N GLY A 474 16.33 9.08 -5.04
CA GLY A 474 14.97 8.65 -5.35
C GLY A 474 14.14 8.43 -4.06
N PRO A 475 13.45 7.29 -3.92
CA PRO A 475 12.67 7.01 -2.71
C PRO A 475 13.55 6.71 -1.49
N PHE A 476 14.85 6.48 -1.67
CA PHE A 476 15.73 6.09 -0.57
C PHE A 476 16.32 7.30 0.12
N VAL A 477 16.03 7.47 1.40
CA VAL A 477 16.66 8.48 2.26
C VAL A 477 17.42 7.77 3.37
N ILE A 478 18.71 8.07 3.50
CA ILE A 478 19.64 7.44 4.44
C ILE A 478 20.28 8.52 5.32
N GLY A 479 20.15 8.36 6.63
CA GLY A 479 20.63 9.33 7.62
C GLY A 479 19.55 10.30 8.09
N GLY A 480 19.93 11.22 8.97
CA GLY A 480 19.01 12.14 9.64
C GLY A 480 18.01 11.46 10.59
N ASN A 481 17.30 12.29 11.36
CA ASN A 481 16.11 11.86 12.09
C ASN A 481 14.90 12.15 11.20
N TYR A 482 14.27 11.12 10.64
CA TYR A 482 13.03 11.27 9.87
C TYR A 482 11.85 10.97 10.80
N SER A 483 10.93 11.93 10.89
CA SER A 483 9.66 11.77 11.60
C SER A 483 8.54 11.77 10.58
N TYR A 484 7.81 10.66 10.48
CA TYR A 484 6.55 10.57 9.74
C TYR A 484 5.47 10.16 10.73
N ASP A 485 4.38 10.92 10.79
CA ASP A 485 3.19 10.71 11.63
C ASP A 485 3.47 9.94 12.93
N ASN A 486 4.20 10.59 13.83
CA ASN A 486 4.44 10.18 15.21
C ASN A 486 5.40 9.01 15.45
N GLN A 487 6.21 8.61 14.47
CA GLN A 487 7.41 7.81 14.69
C GLN A 487 8.69 8.61 14.45
N ASN A 488 9.55 8.72 15.48
CA ASN A 488 10.96 9.03 15.29
C ASN A 488 11.65 7.75 14.79
N VAL A 489 11.67 7.52 13.47
CA VAL A 489 12.48 6.45 12.91
C VAL A 489 13.91 6.98 12.81
N LYS A 490 14.76 6.60 13.76
CA LYS A 490 16.21 6.76 13.60
C LYS A 490 16.62 5.85 12.45
N SER A 491 16.89 6.43 11.28
CA SER A 491 17.44 5.69 10.14
C SER A 491 18.77 5.08 10.60
N SER A 492 18.78 3.79 10.90
CA SER A 492 20.01 3.07 11.22
C SER A 492 20.77 2.87 9.92
N TYR A 493 21.91 3.56 9.81
CA TYR A 493 22.84 3.44 8.70
C TYR A 493 24.21 3.03 9.23
N GLU A 494 25.00 2.42 8.35
CA GLU A 494 26.37 2.03 8.65
C GLU A 494 27.26 2.32 7.45
N TRP A 495 28.48 2.78 7.73
CA TRP A 495 29.53 2.93 6.72
C TRP A 495 30.43 1.70 6.76
N GLU A 496 30.32 0.84 5.76
CA GLU A 496 31.25 -0.27 5.51
C GLU A 496 32.30 0.21 4.51
N GLY A 497 33.29 0.95 5.01
CA GLY A 497 34.30 1.61 4.18
C GLY A 497 33.71 2.70 3.27
N LYS A 498 33.48 2.35 1.99
CA LYS A 498 32.92 3.23 0.95
C LYS A 498 31.44 2.94 0.67
N LYS A 499 30.88 1.95 1.35
CA LYS A 499 29.51 1.51 1.21
C LYS A 499 28.67 2.13 2.33
N LEU A 500 27.66 2.92 1.96
CA LEU A 500 26.63 3.39 2.89
C LEU A 500 25.47 2.38 2.84
N VAL A 501 25.19 1.73 3.95
CA VAL A 501 24.14 0.72 4.06
C VAL A 501 23.03 1.25 4.96
N SER A 502 21.80 1.22 4.48
CA SER A 502 20.61 1.42 5.31
C SER A 502 20.06 0.08 5.79
N LYS A 503 19.78 0.00 7.09
CA LYS A 503 19.06 -1.13 7.70
C LYS A 503 17.53 -0.94 7.67
N GLY A 504 17.06 0.15 7.08
CA GLY A 504 15.64 0.45 6.93
C GLY A 504 14.94 -0.42 5.87
N ILE A 505 13.65 -0.63 6.07
CA ILE A 505 12.73 -1.15 5.06
C ILE A 505 11.96 0.05 4.49
N TYR A 506 11.81 0.15 3.18
CA TYR A 506 11.20 1.31 2.52
C TYR A 506 10.01 0.86 1.70
N ILE A 507 8.84 1.48 1.88
CA ILE A 507 7.82 1.50 0.84
C ILE A 507 8.31 2.47 -0.24
N ILE A 508 8.49 1.98 -1.45
CA ILE A 508 9.00 2.77 -2.58
C ILE A 508 7.92 3.06 -3.62
N GLY A 509 6.75 2.44 -3.48
CA GLY A 509 5.59 2.66 -4.33
C GLY A 509 4.47 1.68 -4.07
N TYR A 510 3.45 1.74 -4.92
CA TYR A 510 2.20 1.00 -4.80
C TYR A 510 1.78 0.44 -6.16
N LYS A 511 1.19 -0.75 -6.14
CA LYS A 511 0.29 -1.18 -7.22
C LYS A 511 -1.11 -0.67 -6.88
N CYS A 512 -1.72 0.00 -7.83
CA CYS A 512 -3.05 0.56 -7.71
C CYS A 512 -3.98 -0.09 -8.73
N HIS A 513 -5.20 -0.39 -8.29
CA HIS A 513 -6.27 -0.91 -9.14
C HIS A 513 -7.32 0.17 -9.40
N ILE A 514 -7.76 0.29 -10.64
CA ILE A 514 -8.78 1.23 -11.07
C ILE A 514 -10.13 0.68 -10.66
N VAL A 515 -10.89 1.50 -9.95
CA VAL A 515 -12.28 1.16 -9.65
C VAL A 515 -13.05 1.31 -10.96
N PRO A 516 -13.78 0.28 -11.43
CA PRO A 516 -14.57 0.40 -12.66
C PRO A 516 -15.70 1.41 -12.46
N LYS A 517 -16.43 1.71 -13.54
CA LYS A 517 -17.55 2.67 -13.47
C LYS A 517 -18.49 2.30 -12.32
N SER A 518 -18.68 3.24 -11.39
CA SER A 518 -19.43 3.04 -10.17
C SER A 518 -20.07 4.35 -9.69
N PRO A 519 -21.40 4.41 -9.46
CA PRO A 519 -22.36 3.33 -9.68
C PRO A 519 -22.57 3.01 -11.18
N ASN A 520 -22.93 1.77 -11.49
CA ASN A 520 -23.27 1.32 -12.85
C ASN A 520 -24.56 0.48 -12.86
N PRO A 521 -25.71 1.08 -12.47
CA PRO A 521 -26.94 0.34 -12.26
C PRO A 521 -27.46 -0.28 -13.55
N ASN A 522 -28.04 -1.49 -13.47
CA ASN A 522 -28.73 -2.10 -14.60
C ASN A 522 -29.97 -1.24 -14.95
N PRO A 523 -30.08 -0.70 -16.19
CA PRO A 523 -31.21 0.13 -16.61
C PRO A 523 -32.58 -0.59 -16.58
N GLU A 524 -32.59 -1.91 -16.53
CA GLU A 524 -33.80 -2.74 -16.43
C GLU A 524 -34.42 -2.71 -15.02
N ILE A 525 -33.64 -2.37 -13.97
CA ILE A 525 -34.13 -2.30 -12.59
C ILE A 525 -35.00 -1.05 -12.40
N LYS A 526 -36.28 -1.26 -12.10
CA LYS A 526 -37.26 -0.18 -11.88
C LYS A 526 -37.59 0.11 -10.42
N LYS A 527 -37.38 -0.87 -9.53
CA LYS A 527 -37.69 -0.76 -8.10
C LYS A 527 -36.40 -0.75 -7.28
N TRP A 528 -36.28 0.25 -6.43
CA TRP A 528 -35.12 0.49 -5.58
C TRP A 528 -35.59 0.69 -4.14
N ALA A 529 -34.89 0.05 -3.19
CA ALA A 529 -35.12 0.15 -1.76
C ALA A 529 -33.91 0.83 -1.09
N ASP A 530 -34.18 1.74 -0.16
CA ASP A 530 -33.13 2.45 0.59
C ASP A 530 -32.69 1.70 1.86
N GLY A 531 -33.49 0.73 2.31
CA GLY A 531 -33.27 -0.01 3.54
C GLY A 531 -33.46 0.77 4.82
N LYS A 532 -34.10 1.95 4.76
CA LYS A 532 -34.47 2.77 5.93
C LYS A 532 -35.76 2.31 6.63
N SER A 533 -36.28 1.13 6.27
CA SER A 533 -37.33 0.43 7.03
C SER A 533 -36.78 -0.26 8.27
#